data_AF-A0AAU3BPD3-F1
#
_entry.id   AF-A0AAU3BPD3-F1
#
_cell.length_a   1.000
_cell.length_b   1.000
_cell.length_c   1.000
_cell.angle_alpha   90.00
_cell.angle_beta   90.00
_cell.angle_gamma   90.00
#
_symmetry.space_group_name_H-M   'P 1'
#
loop_
_entity.id
_entity.type
_entity.pdbx_description
1 polymer ?
#
loop_
_entity_poly.entity_id
_entity_poly.type
_entity_poly.pdbx_seq_one_letter_code
_entity_poly.pdbx_strand_id
1 'polypeptide(L)'
;MSWYVCRPAGRAFEAHCHDGFATLAVVVPCCGTASSLDALDYDWPCGFARFEIAIRNPERAWFSDEELTAIGDALGHPVQQIRAHI
;
A
#
# COMPACT_ATOMS: atom_id res chain seq x y z
N MET A 1 -16.12 -2.91 13.43
CA MET A 1 -15.77 -4.35 13.48
C MET A 1 -15.15 -4.71 12.13
N SER A 2 -13.89 -4.31 11.91
CA SER A 2 -13.25 -4.32 10.60
C SER A 2 -12.19 -5.44 10.48
N TRP A 3 -12.21 -6.12 9.34
CA TRP A 3 -11.38 -7.27 8.93
C TRP A 3 -10.51 -6.84 7.73
N TYR A 4 -9.35 -7.48 7.48
CA TYR A 4 -8.29 -7.03 6.55
C TYR A 4 -8.00 -8.11 5.50
N VAL A 5 -8.12 -7.79 4.21
CA VAL A 5 -7.60 -8.56 3.05
C VAL A 5 -7.26 -7.56 1.93
N CYS A 6 -6.01 -7.54 1.48
CA CYS A 6 -5.61 -6.88 0.24
C CYS A 6 -5.93 -7.79 -0.96
N ARG A 7 -6.83 -7.38 -1.85
CA ARG A 7 -6.98 -7.95 -3.19
C ARG A 7 -6.80 -6.81 -4.20
N PRO A 8 -5.73 -6.78 -5.01
CA PRO A 8 -5.56 -5.73 -6.00
C PRO A 8 -6.47 -6.00 -7.20
N ALA A 9 -7.28 -5.00 -7.57
CA ALA A 9 -8.07 -4.99 -8.79
C ALA A 9 -7.26 -4.36 -9.93
N GLY A 10 -6.87 -5.15 -10.93
CA GLY A 10 -6.25 -4.64 -12.15
C GLY A 10 -5.72 -5.77 -13.04
N ARG A 11 -6.09 -5.75 -14.33
CA ARG A 11 -5.73 -6.77 -15.35
C ARG A 11 -4.23 -7.00 -15.56
N ALA A 12 -3.35 -6.22 -14.92
CA ALA A 12 -1.90 -6.38 -14.97
C ALA A 12 -1.35 -7.46 -14.00
N PHE A 13 -2.13 -7.91 -13.01
CA PHE A 13 -1.65 -8.87 -12.00
C PHE A 13 -1.62 -10.33 -12.48
N GLU A 14 -2.43 -10.68 -13.49
CA GLU A 14 -2.59 -12.08 -13.93
C GLU A 14 -1.30 -12.71 -14.49
N ALA A 15 -0.33 -11.88 -14.92
CA ALA A 15 0.95 -12.34 -15.44
C ALA A 15 2.07 -12.50 -14.40
N HIS A 16 1.96 -11.88 -13.21
CA HIS A 16 3.07 -11.77 -12.25
C HIS A 16 2.74 -12.29 -10.84
N CYS A 17 1.61 -12.98 -10.68
CA CYS A 17 1.12 -13.49 -9.41
C CYS A 17 2.07 -14.46 -8.69
N HIS A 18 2.99 -15.13 -9.41
CA HIS A 18 3.95 -16.06 -8.83
C HIS A 18 5.31 -15.44 -8.46
N ASP A 19 5.74 -14.37 -9.15
CA ASP A 19 7.09 -13.80 -8.98
C ASP A 19 7.12 -12.50 -8.17
N GLY A 20 5.94 -11.91 -7.89
CA GLY A 20 5.84 -10.59 -7.28
C GLY A 20 6.35 -9.48 -8.22
N PHE A 21 6.32 -8.25 -7.74
CA PHE A 21 6.86 -7.11 -8.47
C PHE A 21 8.34 -6.91 -8.09
N ALA A 22 9.26 -7.07 -9.05
CA ALA A 22 10.66 -6.69 -8.87
C ALA A 22 10.83 -5.16 -8.71
N THR A 23 9.89 -4.39 -9.27
CA THR A 23 9.81 -2.93 -9.17
C THR A 23 8.35 -2.49 -9.25
N LEU A 24 8.01 -1.38 -8.58
CA LEU A 24 6.71 -0.73 -8.68
C LEU A 24 6.63 0.29 -9.83
N ALA A 25 7.71 0.49 -10.58
CA ALA A 25 7.74 1.42 -11.70
C ALA A 25 6.82 0.97 -12.86
N VAL A 26 6.00 1.89 -13.36
CA VAL A 26 5.03 1.63 -14.44
C VAL A 26 4.94 2.82 -15.39
N VAL A 27 4.53 2.55 -16.62
CA VAL A 27 4.04 3.60 -17.53
C VAL A 27 2.51 3.53 -17.52
N VAL A 28 1.85 4.59 -17.07
CA VAL A 28 0.39 4.58 -16.92
C VAL A 28 -0.29 4.58 -18.31
N PRO A 29 -1.29 3.73 -18.56
CA PRO A 29 -1.90 3.58 -19.88
C PRO A 29 -2.78 4.77 -20.28
N CYS A 30 -3.21 5.60 -19.31
CA CYS A 30 -4.07 6.74 -19.57
C CYS A 30 -3.35 7.91 -20.26
N CYS A 31 -2.06 8.12 -19.99
CA CYS A 31 -1.30 9.25 -20.51
C CYS A 31 0.15 8.95 -20.90
N GLY A 32 0.62 7.71 -20.73
CA GLY A 32 2.00 7.33 -21.07
C GLY A 32 3.06 7.87 -20.11
N THR A 33 2.66 8.44 -18.98
CA THR A 33 3.59 9.00 -17.98
C THR A 33 4.24 7.88 -17.16
N ALA A 34 5.54 8.00 -16.90
CA ALA A 34 6.22 7.14 -15.95
C ALA A 34 5.80 7.49 -14.52
N SER A 35 5.40 6.49 -13.73
CA SER A 35 5.00 6.61 -12.34
C SER A 35 5.42 5.36 -11.55
N SER A 36 5.07 5.30 -10.27
CA SER A 36 5.17 4.10 -9.43
C SER A 36 3.78 3.70 -8.95
N LEU A 37 3.51 2.39 -8.79
CA LEU A 37 2.21 1.88 -8.34
C LEU A 37 1.79 2.46 -6.98
N ASP A 38 2.74 2.65 -6.05
CA ASP A 38 2.51 3.23 -4.72
C ASP A 38 2.32 4.76 -4.73
N ALA A 39 2.57 5.42 -5.87
CA ALA A 39 2.42 6.87 -6.02
C ALA A 39 1.13 7.28 -6.76
N LEU A 40 0.30 6.31 -7.16
CA LEU A 40 -0.97 6.60 -7.82
C LEU A 40 -2.03 7.01 -6.79
N ASP A 41 -2.86 7.99 -7.18
CA ASP A 41 -4.04 8.37 -6.40
C ASP A 41 -5.14 7.34 -6.66
N TYR A 42 -5.45 6.56 -5.64
CA TYR A 42 -6.49 5.52 -5.70
C TYR A 42 -7.74 6.00 -4.97
N ASP A 43 -8.90 5.76 -5.57
CA ASP A 43 -10.20 6.01 -4.92
C ASP A 43 -10.34 5.31 -3.56
N TRP A 44 -9.64 4.18 -3.37
CA TRP A 44 -9.54 3.47 -2.11
C TRP A 44 -8.08 3.32 -1.68
N PRO A 45 -7.76 3.52 -0.38
CA PRO A 45 -6.38 3.42 0.08
C PRO A 45 -5.79 2.04 -0.24
N CYS A 46 -4.73 2.03 -1.05
CA CYS A 46 -4.06 0.82 -1.52
C CYS A 46 -2.58 0.89 -1.20
N GLY A 47 -2.00 -0.26 -0.88
CA GLY A 47 -0.57 -0.40 -0.55
C GLY A 47 0.05 -1.54 -1.30
N PHE A 48 1.23 -1.30 -1.86
CA PHE A 48 2.08 -2.35 -2.41
C PHE A 48 3.18 -2.63 -1.41
N ALA A 49 3.04 -3.72 -0.66
CA ALA A 49 3.99 -4.08 0.39
C ALA A 49 4.30 -5.58 0.33
N ARG A 50 5.51 -5.92 0.79
CA ARG A 50 5.92 -7.33 0.98
C ARG A 50 5.31 -7.93 2.24
N PHE A 51 5.02 -7.12 3.25
CA PHE A 51 4.38 -7.52 4.49
C PHE A 51 3.47 -6.40 5.00
N GLU A 52 2.48 -6.77 5.80
CA GLU A 52 1.51 -5.86 6.41
C GLU A 52 1.53 -6.01 7.93
N ILE A 53 1.45 -4.89 8.63
CA ILE A 53 1.13 -4.86 10.07
C ILE A 53 -0.23 -4.17 10.20
N ALA A 54 -1.25 -4.95 10.57
CA ALA A 54 -2.63 -4.49 10.64
C ALA A 54 -3.12 -4.34 12.08
N ILE A 55 -3.71 -3.18 12.39
CA ILE A 55 -4.40 -2.94 13.68
C ILE A 55 -5.88 -2.79 13.41
N ARG A 56 -6.70 -3.68 13.97
CA ARG A 56 -8.16 -3.74 13.76
C ARG A 56 -8.91 -2.83 14.71
N ASN A 57 -9.81 -2.00 14.15
CA ASN A 57 -10.66 -1.05 14.89
C ASN A 57 -9.88 -0.26 15.95
N PRO A 58 -8.81 0.46 15.56
CA PRO A 58 -8.14 1.32 16.51
C PRO A 58 -9.16 2.36 17.00
N GLU A 59 -9.34 2.50 18.32
CA GLU A 59 -10.14 3.57 18.93
C GLU A 59 -9.42 4.92 18.84
N ARG A 60 -8.76 5.17 17.71
CA ARG A 60 -7.97 6.35 17.43
C ARG A 60 -7.99 6.70 15.94
N ALA A 61 -7.58 7.93 15.66
CA ALA A 61 -7.45 8.47 14.32
C ALA A 61 -6.20 7.92 13.60
N TRP A 62 -5.64 8.70 12.66
CA TRP A 62 -4.37 8.39 12.01
C TRP A 62 -3.20 8.46 13.00
N PHE A 63 -2.07 7.86 12.64
CA PHE A 63 -0.80 8.12 13.30
C PHE A 63 -0.27 9.48 12.83
N SER A 64 0.42 10.20 13.71
CA SER A 64 1.19 11.37 13.30
C SER A 64 2.44 10.96 12.51
N ASP A 65 3.06 11.90 11.80
CA ASP A 65 4.32 11.66 11.09
C ASP A 65 5.44 11.23 12.04
N GLU A 66 5.43 11.74 13.28
CA GLU A 66 6.38 11.37 14.34
C GLU A 66 6.19 9.91 14.77
N GLU A 67 4.94 9.48 14.95
CA GLU A 67 4.61 8.08 15.27
C GLU A 67 4.98 7.14 14.11
N LEU A 68 4.73 7.53 12.86
CA LEU A 68 5.13 6.73 11.69
C LEU A 68 6.64 6.65 11.53
N THR A 69 7.36 7.74 11.84
CA THR A 69 8.83 7.74 11.85
C THR A 69 9.35 6.77 12.90
N ALA A 70 8.82 6.81 14.13
CA ALA A 70 9.21 5.89 15.19
C ALA A 70 8.93 4.41 14.85
N ILE A 71 7.80 4.13 14.18
CA ILE A 71 7.49 2.78 13.68
C ILE A 71 8.49 2.37 12.59
N GLY A 72 8.78 3.28 11.65
CA GLY A 72 9.75 3.03 10.58
C GLY A 72 11.15 2.76 11.09
N ASP A 73 11.61 3.52 12.08
CA ASP A 73 12.90 3.32 12.75
C ASP A 73 12.96 1.96 13.45
N ALA A 74 11.88 1.55 14.12
CA ALA A 74 11.79 0.24 14.76
C ALA A 74 11.80 -0.92 13.76
N LEU A 75 11.27 -0.71 12.55
CA LEU A 75 11.25 -1.71 11.46
C LEU A 75 12.50 -1.64 10.56
N GLY A 76 13.31 -0.58 10.69
CA GLY A 76 14.50 -0.34 9.87
C GLY A 76 14.21 0.17 8.45
N HIS A 77 12.99 0.65 8.17
CA HIS A 77 12.64 1.28 6.89
C HIS A 77 11.40 2.18 7.02
N PRO A 78 11.23 3.19 6.14
CA PRO A 78 10.02 4.00 6.11
C PRO A 78 8.74 3.16 5.95
N VAL A 79 7.66 3.59 6.58
CA VAL A 79 6.35 2.94 6.49
C VAL A 79 5.28 3.92 6.01
N GLN A 80 4.23 3.37 5.40
CA GLN A 80 3.07 4.12 4.94
C GLN A 80 1.82 3.63 5.66
N GLN A 81 1.01 4.55 6.18
CA GLN A 81 -0.28 4.21 6.78
C GLN A 81 -1.38 4.18 5.71
N ILE A 82 -2.21 3.14 5.75
CA ILE A 82 -3.30 2.91 4.81
C ILE A 82 -4.56 2.56 5.60
N ARG A 83 -5.68 3.24 5.31
CA ARG A 83 -6.99 2.92 5.91
C ARG A 83 -7.85 2.15 4.92
N ALA A 84 -7.93 0.84 5.08
CA ALA A 84 -8.90 0.03 4.34
C ALA A 84 -10.26 0.03 5.06
N HIS A 85 -11.34 0.18 4.30
CA HIS A 85 -12.70 -0.18 4.72
C HIS A 85 -13.09 -1.43 3.93
N ILE A 86 -13.36 -2.53 4.65
CA ILE A 86 -13.77 -3.82 4.08
C ILE A 86 -15.11 -4.21 4.71
#